data_AF-A0A074WNK6-F1
#
_entry.id   AF-A0A074WNK6-F1
#
_cell.length_a   1.000
_cell.length_b   1.000
_cell.length_c   1.000
_cell.angle_alpha   90.00
_cell.angle_beta   90.00
_cell.angle_gamma   90.00
#
_symmetry.space_group_name_H-M   'P 1'
#
loop_
_entity.id
_entity.type
_entity.pdbx_description
1 polymer ?
#
loop_
_entity_poly.entity_id
_entity_poly.type
_entity_poly.pdbx_seq_one_letter_code
_entity_poly.pdbx_strand_id
1 'polypeptide(L)'
;TMPSSSNHDTDKERRLIGVFICTYVRVHYANEHFIKNHLTRIFAAVLELDEDVLKDQLQDKYGDEMVRAEEDKIARWKERTKSGLVDSAAELVEDVARETVGEFGVAQQECMFRLAWDMYTVARRLEEPSIEFI
;
A
#
# COMPACT_ATOMS: atom_id res chain seq x y z
N THR A 1 6.03 -21.57 26.08
CA THR A 1 4.65 -21.32 25.63
C THR A 1 4.72 -21.03 24.16
N MET A 2 4.17 -21.89 23.30
CA MET A 2 4.09 -21.61 21.85
C MET A 2 3.15 -20.42 21.63
N PRO A 3 3.45 -19.47 20.74
CA PRO A 3 2.47 -18.45 20.35
C PRO A 3 1.28 -19.18 19.72
N SER A 4 0.06 -18.88 20.17
CA SER A 4 -1.15 -19.39 19.52
C SER A 4 -1.19 -18.87 18.08
N SER A 5 -1.59 -19.72 17.13
CA SER A 5 -1.71 -19.35 15.71
C SER A 5 -2.55 -18.09 15.50
N SER A 6 -3.51 -17.81 16.39
CA SER A 6 -4.34 -16.60 16.37
C SER A 6 -3.54 -15.30 16.48
N ASN A 7 -2.39 -15.29 17.17
CA ASN A 7 -1.58 -14.07 17.28
C ASN A 7 -0.78 -13.82 15.99
N HIS A 8 -0.41 -14.88 15.28
CA HIS A 8 0.35 -14.77 14.02
C HIS A 8 -0.53 -14.21 12.89
N ASP A 9 -1.81 -14.62 12.84
CA ASP A 9 -2.79 -14.09 11.90
C ASP A 9 -3.06 -12.59 12.13
N THR A 10 -3.21 -12.16 13.40
CA THR A 10 -3.41 -10.74 13.74
C THR A 10 -2.18 -9.87 13.42
N ASP A 11 -0.96 -10.38 13.64
CA ASP A 11 0.25 -9.62 13.32
C ASP A 11 0.43 -9.44 11.81
N LYS A 12 0.07 -10.46 11.03
CA LYS A 12 0.10 -10.43 9.57
C LYS A 12 -0.96 -9.49 9.00
N GLU A 13 -2.19 -9.57 9.49
CA GLU A 13 -3.28 -8.64 9.13
C GLU A 13 -2.87 -7.20 9.38
N ARG A 14 -2.28 -6.90 10.55
CA ARG A 14 -1.77 -5.56 10.88
C ARG A 14 -0.67 -5.08 9.94
N ARG A 15 0.25 -5.97 9.54
CA ARG A 15 1.28 -5.63 8.55
C ARG A 15 0.62 -5.25 7.22
N LEU A 16 -0.29 -6.07 6.71
CA LEU A 16 -1.00 -5.79 5.46
C LEU A 16 -1.85 -4.51 5.50
N ILE A 17 -2.53 -4.24 6.62
CA ILE A 17 -3.24 -2.97 6.83
C ILE A 17 -2.26 -1.80 6.75
N GLY A 18 -1.07 -1.93 7.36
CA GLY A 18 -0.02 -0.92 7.25
C GLY A 18 0.43 -0.65 5.80
N VAL A 19 0.65 -1.71 5.02
CA VAL A 19 1.01 -1.61 3.59
C VAL A 19 -0.10 -0.94 2.79
N PHE A 20 -1.36 -1.31 3.05
CA PHE A 20 -2.53 -0.68 2.46
C PHE A 20 -2.54 0.82 2.74
N ILE A 21 -2.39 1.23 4.00
CA ILE A 21 -2.43 2.65 4.42
C ILE A 21 -1.33 3.45 3.73
N CYS A 22 -0.07 3.01 3.83
CA CYS A 22 1.06 3.69 3.21
C CYS A 22 0.86 3.86 1.70
N THR A 23 0.43 2.79 1.03
CA THR A 23 0.21 2.82 -0.42
C THR A 23 -0.98 3.71 -0.79
N TYR A 24 -2.07 3.64 -0.03
CA TYR A 24 -3.27 4.44 -0.26
C TYR A 24 -2.96 5.94 -0.23
N VAL A 25 -2.21 6.40 0.78
CA VAL A 25 -1.80 7.80 0.92
C VAL A 25 -0.95 8.23 -0.28
N ARG A 26 0.06 7.45 -0.65
CA ARG A 26 0.94 7.80 -1.79
C ARG A 26 0.18 7.88 -3.12
N VAL A 27 -0.72 6.93 -3.37
CA VAL A 27 -1.58 6.92 -4.56
C VAL A 27 -2.57 8.11 -4.54
N HIS A 28 -3.06 8.50 -3.36
CA HIS A 28 -3.90 9.69 -3.21
C HIS A 28 -3.14 10.97 -3.60
N TYR A 29 -1.93 11.17 -3.09
CA TYR A 29 -1.09 12.33 -3.41
C TYR A 29 -0.60 12.35 -4.86
N ALA A 30 -0.45 11.18 -5.49
CA ALA A 30 -0.18 11.06 -6.92
C ALA A 30 -1.42 11.35 -7.80
N ASN A 31 -2.60 11.58 -7.23
CA ASN A 31 -3.89 11.75 -7.92
C ASN A 31 -4.34 10.53 -8.74
N GLU A 32 -3.87 9.33 -8.39
CA GLU A 32 -4.16 8.09 -9.12
C GLU A 32 -5.40 7.38 -8.56
N HIS A 33 -6.55 8.06 -8.65
CA HIS A 33 -7.81 7.61 -8.04
C HIS A 33 -8.28 6.22 -8.48
N PHE A 34 -8.00 5.83 -9.72
CA PHE A 34 -8.34 4.50 -10.23
C PHE A 34 -7.56 3.39 -9.49
N ILE A 35 -6.25 3.58 -9.35
CA ILE A 35 -5.37 2.65 -8.62
C ILE A 35 -5.81 2.58 -7.15
N LYS A 36 -6.19 3.71 -6.56
CA LYS A 36 -6.64 3.80 -5.17
C LYS A 36 -7.84 2.87 -4.89
N ASN A 37 -8.82 2.89 -5.78
CA ASN A 37 -10.01 2.04 -5.67
C ASN A 37 -9.66 0.57 -5.91
N HIS A 38 -8.77 0.28 -6.86
CA HIS A 38 -8.31 -1.08 -7.15
C HIS A 38 -7.56 -1.67 -5.95
N LEU A 39 -6.65 -0.90 -5.35
CA LEU A 39 -5.91 -1.26 -4.15
C LEU A 39 -6.84 -1.59 -2.97
N THR A 40 -7.82 -0.73 -2.71
CA THR A 40 -8.79 -0.95 -1.61
C THR A 40 -9.55 -2.27 -1.79
N ARG A 41 -10.01 -2.57 -3.00
CA ARG A 41 -10.70 -3.83 -3.33
C ARG A 41 -9.82 -5.05 -3.10
N ILE A 42 -8.57 -4.99 -3.56
CA ILE A 42 -7.65 -6.12 -3.47
C ILE A 42 -7.30 -6.39 -2.02
N PHE A 43 -6.93 -5.36 -1.25
CA PHE A 43 -6.60 -5.55 0.16
C PHE A 43 -7.81 -5.99 0.99
N ALA A 44 -9.00 -5.48 0.71
CA ALA A 44 -10.24 -5.93 1.35
C ALA A 44 -10.47 -7.43 1.09
N ALA A 45 -10.30 -7.89 -0.16
CA ALA A 45 -10.42 -9.30 -0.51
C ALA A 45 -9.32 -10.18 0.12
N VAL A 46 -8.09 -9.68 0.21
CA VAL A 46 -6.94 -10.42 0.79
C VAL A 46 -7.06 -10.53 2.31
N LEU A 47 -7.56 -9.49 2.96
CA LEU A 47 -7.79 -9.43 4.41
C LEU A 47 -9.15 -10.02 4.83
N GLU A 48 -9.97 -10.44 3.87
CA GLU A 48 -11.36 -10.89 4.11
C GLU A 48 -12.19 -9.85 4.90
N LEU A 49 -11.96 -8.57 4.61
CA LEU A 49 -12.65 -7.42 5.21
C LEU A 49 -13.58 -6.75 4.20
N ASP A 50 -14.63 -6.08 4.69
CA ASP A 50 -15.39 -5.15 3.87
C ASP A 50 -14.53 -3.94 3.49
N GLU A 51 -14.71 -3.43 2.27
CA GLU A 51 -13.96 -2.23 1.80
C GLU A 51 -14.12 -1.03 2.73
N ASP A 52 -15.30 -0.87 3.34
CA ASP A 52 -15.59 0.25 4.25
C ASP A 52 -14.92 0.04 5.60
N VAL A 53 -14.88 -1.19 6.12
CA VAL A 53 -14.12 -1.54 7.33
C VAL A 53 -12.62 -1.29 7.12
N LEU A 54 -12.09 -1.64 5.94
CA LEU A 54 -10.69 -1.38 5.59
C LEU A 54 -10.41 0.13 5.47
N LYS A 55 -11.34 0.93 4.92
CA LYS A 55 -11.21 2.39 4.89
C LYS A 55 -11.29 3.00 6.28
N ASP A 56 -12.11 2.46 7.17
CA ASP A 56 -12.19 2.93 8.56
C ASP A 56 -10.85 2.75 9.29
N GLN A 57 -10.03 1.76 8.90
CA GLN A 57 -8.65 1.62 9.41
C GLN A 57 -7.76 2.82 9.09
N LEU A 58 -8.06 3.64 8.06
CA LEU A 58 -7.33 4.88 7.77
C LEU A 58 -7.57 5.95 8.85
N GLN A 59 -8.67 5.85 9.59
CA GLN A 59 -9.16 6.87 10.52
C GLN A 59 -9.09 6.42 11.98
N ASP A 60 -8.76 5.16 12.24
CA ASP A 60 -8.49 4.71 13.60
C ASP A 60 -7.19 5.32 14.14
N LYS A 61 -6.94 5.18 15.44
CA LYS A 61 -5.79 5.82 16.09
C LYS A 61 -4.45 5.37 15.49
N TYR A 62 -4.31 4.09 15.14
CA TYR A 62 -3.08 3.55 14.57
C TYR A 62 -2.93 3.98 13.11
N GLY A 63 -4.03 3.98 12.35
CA GLY A 63 -4.06 4.44 10.98
C GLY A 63 -3.74 5.92 10.83
N ASP A 64 -4.30 6.79 11.68
CA ASP A 64 -4.01 8.22 11.66
C ASP A 64 -2.52 8.51 11.92
N GLU A 65 -1.90 7.78 12.85
CA GLU A 65 -0.45 7.88 13.08
C GLU A 65 0.36 7.46 11.85
N MET A 66 -0.04 6.38 11.17
CA MET A 66 0.62 5.92 9.94
C MET A 66 0.41 6.87 8.76
N VAL A 67 -0.81 7.38 8.57
CA VAL A 67 -1.15 8.36 7.54
C VAL A 67 -0.26 9.59 7.69
N ARG A 68 -0.20 10.17 8.89
CA ARG A 68 0.64 11.35 9.16
C ARG A 68 2.13 11.07 8.94
N ALA A 69 2.62 9.92 9.38
CA ALA A 69 4.01 9.54 9.17
C ALA A 69 4.35 9.41 7.68
N GLU A 70 3.41 8.92 6.87
CA GLU A 70 3.58 8.81 5.42
C GLU A 70 3.45 10.17 4.71
N GLU A 71 2.50 11.01 5.13
CA GLU A 71 2.37 12.40 4.68
C GLU A 71 3.64 13.21 4.99
N ASP A 72 4.28 13.00 6.15
CA ASP A 72 5.58 13.61 6.50
C ASP A 72 6.72 13.14 5.61
N LYS A 73 6.70 11.88 5.13
CA LYS A 73 7.67 11.39 4.13
C LYS A 73 7.41 12.03 2.77
N ILE A 74 6.14 12.08 2.35
CA ILE A 74 5.73 12.71 1.09
C ILE A 74 6.03 14.20 1.10
N ALA A 75 5.81 14.91 2.20
CA ALA A 75 6.13 16.34 2.34
C ALA A 75 7.63 16.61 2.19
N ARG A 76 8.48 15.65 2.58
CA ARG A 76 9.94 15.70 2.33
C ARG A 76 10.28 15.44 0.86
N TRP A 77 9.44 14.72 0.14
CA TRP A 77 9.54 14.52 -1.31
C TRP A 77 8.85 15.68 -2.03
N LYS A 78 9.60 16.73 -2.38
CA LYS A 78 9.09 17.89 -3.11
C LYS A 78 8.12 17.48 -4.25
N GLU A 79 6.82 17.67 -4.02
CA GLU A 79 5.63 17.53 -4.87
C GLU A 79 5.65 16.50 -6.03
N ARG A 80 4.68 15.56 -5.99
CA ARG A 80 4.26 14.66 -7.11
C ARG A 80 5.34 13.75 -7.69
N THR A 81 6.20 13.21 -6.85
CA THR A 81 7.33 12.42 -7.37
C THR A 81 6.91 10.99 -7.67
N LYS A 82 7.17 10.59 -8.92
CA LYS A 82 7.33 9.21 -9.39
C LYS A 82 7.96 8.26 -8.36
N SER A 83 8.87 8.75 -7.50
CA SER A 83 9.49 7.99 -6.42
C SER A 83 8.46 7.34 -5.48
N GLY A 84 7.42 8.05 -5.05
CA GLY A 84 6.45 7.49 -4.09
C GLY A 84 5.63 6.33 -4.65
N LEU A 85 5.27 6.37 -5.93
CA LEU A 85 4.60 5.25 -6.58
C LEU A 85 5.57 4.08 -6.85
N VAL A 86 6.83 4.35 -7.18
CA VAL A 86 7.87 3.31 -7.32
C VAL A 86 8.12 2.61 -5.99
N ASP A 87 8.30 3.38 -4.91
CA ASP A 87 8.54 2.84 -3.56
C ASP A 87 7.35 1.99 -3.09
N SER A 88 6.13 2.45 -3.36
CA SER A 88 4.93 1.66 -3.05
C SER A 88 4.85 0.36 -3.85
N ALA A 89 5.17 0.40 -5.15
CA ALA A 89 5.19 -0.81 -5.96
C ALA A 89 6.26 -1.80 -5.46
N ALA A 90 7.42 -1.30 -5.03
CA ALA A 90 8.49 -2.11 -4.46
C ALA A 90 8.07 -2.72 -3.11
N GLU A 91 7.52 -1.93 -2.19
CA GLU A 91 6.98 -2.42 -0.90
C GLU A 91 5.91 -3.50 -1.13
N LEU A 92 4.94 -3.27 -2.03
CA LEU A 92 3.94 -4.28 -2.36
C LEU A 92 4.56 -5.58 -2.87
N VAL A 93 5.55 -5.52 -3.78
CA VAL A 93 6.24 -6.72 -4.27
C VAL A 93 6.99 -7.42 -3.16
N GLU A 94 7.69 -6.67 -2.30
CA GLU A 94 8.45 -7.23 -1.18
C GLU A 94 7.52 -7.89 -0.16
N ASP A 95 6.40 -7.26 0.19
CA ASP A 95 5.43 -7.78 1.15
C ASP A 95 4.67 -8.98 0.58
N VAL A 96 4.35 -8.97 -0.71
CA VAL A 96 3.85 -10.17 -1.41
C VAL A 96 4.92 -11.27 -1.32
N ALA A 97 6.15 -11.02 -1.70
CA ALA A 97 7.20 -12.04 -1.66
C ALA A 97 7.46 -12.56 -0.23
N ARG A 98 7.40 -11.69 0.77
CA ARG A 98 7.65 -12.01 2.18
C ARG A 98 6.50 -12.78 2.83
N GLU A 99 5.26 -12.37 2.56
CA GLU A 99 4.07 -12.86 3.29
C GLU A 99 3.27 -13.91 2.48
N THR A 100 3.51 -14.06 1.17
CA THR A 100 2.75 -15.02 0.34
C THR A 100 3.42 -16.36 0.13
N VAL A 101 4.73 -16.48 0.43
CA VAL A 101 5.40 -17.78 0.47
C VAL A 101 4.89 -18.57 1.68
N GLY A 102 3.83 -19.36 1.45
CA GLY A 102 3.24 -20.29 2.42
C GLY A 102 1.88 -19.87 3.00
N GLU A 103 1.40 -18.67 2.71
CA GLU A 103 0.39 -18.02 3.55
C GLU A 103 -0.75 -17.31 2.80
N PHE A 104 -0.64 -17.13 1.46
CA PHE A 104 -1.73 -16.63 0.61
C PHE A 104 -1.93 -17.56 -0.60
N GLY A 105 -3.17 -17.66 -1.08
CA GLY A 105 -3.48 -18.41 -2.31
C GLY A 105 -2.89 -17.77 -3.56
N VAL A 106 -2.68 -18.59 -4.60
CA VAL A 106 -2.07 -18.17 -5.88
C VAL A 106 -2.83 -17.00 -6.53
N ALA A 107 -4.16 -17.00 -6.46
CA ALA A 107 -4.97 -15.94 -7.04
C ALA A 107 -4.76 -14.58 -6.34
N GLN A 108 -4.62 -14.57 -5.01
CA GLN A 108 -4.31 -13.36 -4.25
C GLN A 108 -2.93 -12.82 -4.60
N GLN A 109 -1.95 -13.71 -4.77
CA GLN A 109 -0.59 -13.36 -5.19
C GLN A 109 -0.57 -12.69 -6.56
N GLU A 110 -1.22 -13.32 -7.55
CA GLU A 110 -1.33 -12.78 -8.91
C GLU A 110 -1.97 -11.39 -8.92
N CYS A 111 -3.01 -11.19 -8.12
CA CYS A 111 -3.71 -9.92 -8.02
C CYS A 111 -2.82 -8.80 -7.47
N MET A 112 -2.07 -9.10 -6.40
CA MET A 112 -1.15 -8.14 -5.78
C MET A 112 0.07 -7.83 -6.67
N PHE A 113 0.65 -8.82 -7.35
CA PHE A 113 1.70 -8.59 -8.34
C PHE A 113 1.20 -7.72 -9.50
N ARG A 114 -0.05 -7.92 -9.94
CA ARG A 114 -0.64 -7.09 -10.98
C ARG A 114 -0.81 -5.64 -10.54
N LEU A 115 -1.29 -5.43 -9.32
CA LEU A 115 -1.43 -4.10 -8.72
C LEU A 115 -0.07 -3.38 -8.62
N ALA A 116 0.96 -4.06 -8.14
CA ALA A 116 2.30 -3.48 -8.07
C ALA A 116 2.86 -3.14 -9.47
N TRP A 117 2.61 -3.98 -10.47
CA TRP A 117 3.00 -3.70 -11.85
C TRP A 117 2.27 -2.49 -12.45
N ASP A 118 0.97 -2.37 -12.20
CA ASP A 118 0.16 -1.23 -12.65
C ASP A 118 0.65 0.07 -12.01
N MET A 119 0.96 0.04 -10.71
CA MET A 119 1.58 1.16 -9.99
C MET A 119 2.95 1.54 -10.56
N TYR A 120 3.83 0.57 -10.81
CA TYR A 120 5.12 0.83 -11.44
C TYR A 120 4.98 1.42 -12.85
N THR A 121 4.02 0.92 -13.63
CA THR A 121 3.73 1.44 -14.98
C THR A 121 3.27 2.89 -14.93
N VAL A 122 2.39 3.24 -13.99
CA VAL A 122 1.93 4.60 -13.80
C VAL A 122 3.05 5.50 -13.28
N ALA A 123 3.83 5.04 -12.32
CA ALA A 123 5.00 5.76 -11.83
C ALA A 123 5.96 6.14 -12.97
N ARG A 124 6.23 5.21 -13.88
CA ARG A 124 7.07 5.46 -15.07
C ARG A 124 6.53 6.52 -16.02
N ARG A 125 5.21 6.75 -16.02
CA ARG A 125 4.53 7.72 -16.90
C ARG A 125 4.41 9.09 -16.27
N LEU A 126 4.55 9.21 -14.94
CA LEU A 126 4.67 10.51 -14.29
C LEU A 126 5.95 11.19 -14.79
N GLU A 127 5.80 12.39 -15.35
CA GLU A 127 6.92 13.26 -15.67
C GLU A 127 7.67 13.57 -14.37
N GLU A 128 9.00 13.46 -14.39
CA GLU A 128 9.80 13.97 -13.28
C GLU A 128 9.62 15.49 -13.24
N PRO A 129 9.24 16.08 -12.10
CA PRO A 129 9.17 17.53 -11.99
C PRO A 129 10.54 18.10 -12.37
N SER A 130 10.61 18.87 -13.45
CA SER A 130 11.84 19.56 -13.81
C SER A 130 12.13 20.59 -12.73
N ILE A 131 13.25 20.44 -12.02
CA ILE A 131 13.75 21.47 -11.12
C ILE A 131 14.25 22.61 -12.00
N GLU A 132 13.41 23.64 -12.22
CA GLU A 132 13.89 24.92 -12.72
C GLU A 132 14.65 25.60 -11.58
N PHE A 133 15.97 25.74 -11.74
CA PHE A 133 16.76 26.62 -10.89
C PHE A 133 16.41 28.07 -11.29
N ILE A 134 15.66 28.78 -10.43
CA ILE A 134 15.44 30.23 -10.52
C ILE A 134 16.63 30.95 -9.88
#